data_AF-A0A432ZXW4-F1
#
_entry.id   AF-A0A432ZXW4-F1
#
_cell.length_a   1.000
_cell.length_b   1.000
_cell.length_c   1.000
_cell.angle_alpha   90.00
_cell.angle_beta   90.00
_cell.angle_gamma   90.00
#
_symmetry.space_group_name_H-M   'P 1'
#
loop_
_entity.id
_entity.type
_entity.pdbx_description
1 polymer ?
#
loop_
_entity_poly.entity_id
_entity_poly.type
_entity_poly.pdbx_seq_one_letter_code
_entity_poly.pdbx_strand_id
1 'polypeptide(L)' 'MVFSGVSAFAISYTSAWCVRVTSSTTYSMVGALNKLPIAASGMIFFGDPITFGGVTAVFVGVVIFERVGLEDKFL' A
#
# COMPACT_ATOMS: atom_id res chain seq x y z
N MET A 1 4.16 -4.03 -24.58
CA MET A 1 3.32 -2.80 -24.59
C MET A 1 1.87 -3.09 -24.23
N VAL A 2 1.20 -4.08 -24.84
CA VAL A 2 -0.21 -4.41 -24.50
C VAL A 2 -0.40 -4.79 -23.02
N PHE A 3 0.47 -5.63 -22.45
CA PHE A 3 0.34 -6.07 -21.06
C PHE A 3 0.45 -4.92 -20.03
N SER A 4 1.41 -4.02 -20.21
CA SER A 4 1.56 -2.83 -19.36
C SER A 4 0.43 -1.81 -19.57
N GLY A 5 -0.14 -1.77 -20.78
CA GLY A 5 -1.31 -0.93 -21.07
C GLY A 5 -2.55 -1.43 -20.35
N VAL A 6 -2.80 -2.74 -20.36
CA VAL A 6 -3.93 -3.36 -19.65
C VAL A 6 -3.77 -3.22 -18.14
N SER A 7 -2.56 -3.39 -17.59
CA SER A 7 -2.31 -3.18 -16.16
C SER A 7 -2.51 -1.72 -15.74
N ALA A 8 -2.05 -0.76 -16.56
CA ALA A 8 -2.28 0.66 -16.30
C ALA A 8 -3.77 1.02 -16.33
N PHE A 9 -4.54 0.41 -17.25
CA PHE A 9 -5.98 0.61 -17.33
C PHE A 9 -6.70 0.03 -16.11
N ALA A 10 -6.32 -1.17 -15.68
CA ALA A 10 -6.85 -1.82 -14.49
C ALA A 10 -6.60 -0.97 -13.24
N ILE A 11 -5.36 -0.47 -13.05
CA ILE A 11 -5.02 0.38 -11.90
C ILE A 11 -5.88 1.65 -11.89
N SER A 12 -6.03 2.35 -13.02
CA SER A 12 -6.88 3.55 -13.09
C SER A 12 -8.35 3.27 -12.75
N TYR A 13 -8.91 2.14 -13.21
CA TYR A 13 -10.28 1.75 -12.89
C TYR A 13 -10.45 1.43 -11.40
N THR A 14 -9.53 0.63 -10.83
CA THR A 14 -9.56 0.28 -9.41
C THR A 14 -9.33 1.50 -8.52
N SER A 15 -8.50 2.46 -8.95
CA SER A 15 -8.26 3.73 -8.26
C SER A 15 -9.53 4.56 -8.18
N ALA A 16 -10.22 4.73 -9.32
CA ALA A 16 -11.48 5.45 -9.38
C ALA A 16 -12.54 4.76 -8.52
N TRP A 17 -12.66 3.43 -8.57
CA TRP A 17 -13.61 2.69 -7.73
C TRP A 17 -13.27 2.81 -6.24
N CYS A 18 -11.99 2.65 -5.85
CA CYS A 18 -11.54 2.72 -4.47
C CYS A 18 -11.78 4.10 -3.84
N VAL A 19 -11.62 5.21 -4.59
CA VAL A 19 -11.97 6.57 -4.11
C VAL A 19 -13.49 6.78 -3.97
N ARG A 20 -14.32 5.93 -4.56
CA ARG A 20 -15.79 6.03 -4.52
C ARG A 20 -16.38 5.24 -3.36
N VAL A 21 -15.76 4.10 -3.02
CA VAL A 21 -16.15 3.26 -1.88
C VAL A 21 -15.33 3.55 -0.62
N THR A 22 -14.27 4.37 -0.72
CA THR A 22 -13.33 4.68 0.36
C THR A 22 -12.83 6.11 0.23
N SER A 23 -12.37 6.71 1.33
CA SER A 23 -11.82 8.06 1.34
C SER A 23 -10.54 8.20 0.48
N SER A 24 -10.36 9.38 -0.11
CA SER A 24 -9.18 9.72 -0.93
C SER A 24 -7.86 9.68 -0.14
N THR A 25 -7.93 9.88 1.18
CA THR A 25 -6.81 9.70 2.12
C THR A 25 -6.38 8.24 2.23
N THR A 26 -7.32 7.30 2.30
CA THR A 26 -7.05 5.86 2.42
C THR A 26 -6.43 5.31 1.13
N TYR A 27 -6.86 5.81 -0.03
CA TYR A 27 -6.25 5.48 -1.32
C TYR A 27 -4.78 5.93 -1.42
N SER A 28 -4.46 7.14 -0.94
CA SER A 28 -3.07 7.63 -0.88
C SER A 28 -2.22 6.80 0.09
N MET A 29 -2.78 6.40 1.23
CA MET A 29 -2.12 5.55 2.22
C MET A 29 -1.79 4.14 1.66
N VAL A 30 -2.71 3.52 0.90
CA VAL A 30 -2.46 2.26 0.17
C VAL A 30 -1.30 2.39 -0.81
N GLY A 31 -1.20 3.53 -1.51
CA GLY A 31 -0.08 3.79 -2.42
C GLY A 31 1.27 3.84 -1.71
N ALA A 32 1.32 4.41 -0.50
CA ALA A 32 2.51 4.39 0.36
C ALA A 32 2.79 2.98 0.90
N LEU A 33 1.75 2.21 1.23
CA LEU A 33 1.87 0.83 1.71
C LEU A 33 2.37 -0.12 0.64
N ASN A 34 2.02 0.05 -0.64
CA ASN A 34 2.52 -0.82 -1.72
C ASN A 34 4.07 -0.87 -1.73
N LYS A 35 4.72 0.23 -1.34
CA LYS A 35 6.19 0.34 -1.29
C LYS A 35 6.82 -0.39 -0.09
N LEU A 36 6.10 -0.61 1.01
CA LEU A 36 6.63 -1.25 2.23
C LEU A 36 6.93 -2.75 2.05
N PRO A 37 6.04 -3.59 1.46
CA PRO A 37 6.32 -4.99 1.15
C PRO A 37 7.38 -5.14 0.06
N ILE A 38 7.45 -4.22 -0.90
CA ILE A 38 8.48 -4.23 -1.95
C ILE A 38 9.85 -3.97 -1.32
N ALA A 39 9.95 -2.98 -0.43
CA ALA A 39 11.16 -2.74 0.35
C ALA A 39 11.50 -3.92 1.27
N ALA A 40 10.52 -4.52 1.94
CA ALA A 40 10.73 -5.72 2.76
C ALA A 40 11.22 -6.91 1.93
N SER A 41 10.65 -7.13 0.74
CA SER A 41 11.10 -8.16 -0.19
C SER A 41 12.51 -7.88 -0.70
N GLY A 42 12.87 -6.61 -0.93
CA GLY A 42 14.24 -6.20 -1.23
C GLY A 42 15.22 -6.48 -0.10
N MET A 43 14.85 -6.19 1.15
CA MET A 43 15.67 -6.53 2.32
C MET A 43 15.87 -8.05 2.47
N ILE A 44 14.83 -8.85 2.20
CA ILE A 44 14.85 -10.32 2.33
C ILE A 44 15.63 -11.00 1.17
N PHE A 45 15.45 -10.54 -0.08
CA PHE A 45 16.05 -11.17 -1.26
C PHE A 45 17.40 -10.57 -1.69
N PHE A 46 17.66 -9.29 -1.42
CA PHE A 46 18.90 -8.60 -1.83
C PHE A 46 19.89 -8.33 -0.69
N GLY A 47 19.58 -8.75 0.55
CA GLY A 47 20.52 -8.67 1.67
C GLY A 47 20.83 -7.24 2.14
N ASP A 48 19.91 -6.31 1.88
CA ASP A 48 19.99 -4.93 2.37
C ASP A 48 19.94 -4.91 3.92
N PRO A 49 20.71 -4.07 4.63
CA PRO A 49 20.82 -4.12 6.08
C PRO A 49 19.46 -4.02 6.77
N ILE A 50 19.01 -5.16 7.30
CA ILE A 50 17.74 -5.29 8.02
C ILE A 50 17.89 -4.59 9.38
N THR A 51 17.54 -3.31 9.42
CA THR A 51 17.52 -2.55 10.67
C THR A 51 16.21 -2.82 11.42
N PHE A 52 16.29 -2.85 12.76
CA PHE A 52 15.11 -3.01 13.61
C PHE A 52 14.06 -1.92 13.34
N GLY A 53 14.50 -0.72 12.95
CA GLY A 53 13.65 0.39 12.51
C GLY A 53 12.89 0.12 11.21
N GLY A 54 13.49 -0.58 10.24
CA GLY A 54 12.80 -0.97 8.99
C GLY A 54 11.68 -1.98 9.25
N VAL A 55 11.93 -2.98 10.11
CA VAL A 55 10.93 -4.00 10.47
C VAL A 55 9.78 -3.39 11.28
N THR A 56 10.07 -2.53 12.25
CA THR A 56 9.03 -1.84 13.03
C THR A 56 8.25 -0.84 12.17
N ALA A 57 8.89 -0.15 11.22
CA ALA A 57 8.20 0.76 10.29
C ALA A 57 7.20 0.02 9.39
N VAL A 58 7.55 -1.17 8.87
CA VAL A 58 6.62 -2.01 8.09
C VAL A 58 5.44 -2.45 8.95
N PHE A 59 5.71 -2.89 10.19
CA PHE A 59 4.66 -3.37 11.10
C PHE A 59 3.70 -2.25 11.53
N VAL A 60 4.25 -1.08 11.88
CA VAL A 60 3.48 0.11 12.25
C VAL A 60 2.65 0.63 11.08
N GLY A 61 3.20 0.63 9.85
CA GLY A 61 2.46 1.04 8.65
C GLY A 61 1.22 0.19 8.39
N VAL A 62 1.31 -1.14 8.55
CA VAL A 62 0.18 -2.06 8.38
C VAL A 62 -0.86 -1.91 9.49
N VAL A 63 -0.43 -1.78 10.75
CA VAL A 63 -1.33 -1.58 11.90
C VAL A 63 -2.09 -0.25 11.79
N ILE A 64 -1.41 0.84 11.42
CA ILE A 64 -2.04 2.15 11.27
C ILE A 64 -3.08 2.12 10.14
N PHE A 65 -2.78 1.43 9.04
CA PHE A 65 -3.72 1.28 7.94
C PHE A 65 -5.01 0.57 8.37
N GLU A 66 -4.90 -0.52 9.12
CA GLU A 66 -6.06 -1.26 9.61
C GLU A 66 -6.91 -0.43 10.59
N ARG A 67 -6.30 0.49 11.35
CA ARG A 67 -7.03 1.42 12.24
C ARG A 67 -7.76 2.51 11.46
N VAL A 68 -7.11 3.11 10.46
CA VAL A 68 -7.75 4.12 9.58
C VAL A 68 -8.93 3.51 8.80
N GLY A 69 -8.79 2.28 8.32
CA GLY A 69 -9.88 1.57 7.63
C GLY A 69 -11.06 1.19 8.52
N LEU A 70 -10.89 1.13 9.85
CA LEU A 70 -11.97 0.86 10.80
C LEU A 70 -12.82 2.12 11.06
N GLU A 71 -12.18 3.29 11.10
CA GLU A 71 -12.84 4.58 11.28
C GLU A 71 -13.71 4.97 10.07
N ASP A 72 -13.27 4.66 8.85
CA ASP A 72 -14.06 4.84 7.61
C ASP A 72 -15.30 3.93 7.52
N LYS A 73 -15.40 2.86 8.34
CA LYS A 73 -16.58 1.98 8.39
C LYS A 73 -17.61 2.38 9.45
N PHE A 74 -17.28 3.33 10.32
CA PHE A 74 -18.14 3.77 11.42
C PHE A 74 -18.83 5.12 11.15
N LEU A 75 -18.53 5.75 10.01
CA LEU A 75 -19.18 6.96 9.47
C LEU A 75 -19.91 6.62 8.16
#